data_AF-A0A662LYN7-F1
#
_entry.id   AF-A0A662LYN7-F1
#
_cell.length_a   1.000
_cell.length_b   1.000
_cell.length_c   1.000
_cell.angle_alpha   90.00
_cell.angle_beta   90.00
_cell.angle_gamma   90.00
#
_symmetry.space_group_name_H-M   'P 1'
#
loop_
_entity.id
_entity.type
_entity.pdbx_description
1 polymer ?
#
loop_
_entity_poly.entity_id
_entity_poly.type
_entity_poly.pdbx_seq_one_letter_code
_entity_poly.pdbx_strand_id
1 'polypeptide(L)'
;MKVRKEGIAGTENKRDCIVRVNEGNGIEIKGKAKDMFGEHIEKLIKKRMDEIGVEAMVSVEENGSLDYVILARLEAALRKACEEDIPDKMVERERIDKNLRRSRMYVPGNSPRMINSAGVYGCDCLILDLEDSVAPDHKEDARYLIKNALKHVDFGDSELWIRVNSDSMKEDISVIKYGMPHGICLPKAEKGEDVV
;
A
#
# COMPACT_ATOMS: atom_id res chain seq x y z
N MET A 1 4.60 15.49 -12.20
CA MET A 1 3.32 14.78 -12.43
C MET A 1 2.19 15.80 -12.49
N LYS A 2 1.11 15.59 -13.26
CA LYS A 2 -0.02 16.55 -13.34
C LYS A 2 -1.35 15.88 -12.99
N VAL A 3 -2.13 16.50 -12.11
CA VAL A 3 -3.50 16.06 -11.79
C VAL A 3 -4.42 16.34 -12.98
N ARG A 4 -5.17 15.31 -13.41
CA ARG A 4 -6.07 15.35 -14.57
C ARG A 4 -7.54 15.18 -14.19
N LYS A 5 -7.79 14.51 -13.07
CA LYS A 5 -9.13 14.22 -12.53
C LYS A 5 -9.08 14.06 -11.01
N GLU A 6 -10.24 14.00 -10.38
CA GLU A 6 -10.31 13.62 -8.96
C GLU A 6 -9.81 12.19 -8.77
N GLY A 7 -8.90 12.01 -7.82
CA GLY A 7 -8.47 10.69 -7.34
C GLY A 7 -8.90 10.50 -5.89
N ILE A 8 -9.50 9.36 -5.59
CA ILE A 8 -9.95 9.00 -4.23
C ILE A 8 -9.40 7.62 -3.88
N ALA A 9 -8.84 7.48 -2.68
CA ALA A 9 -8.39 6.20 -2.17
C ALA A 9 -8.67 6.06 -0.66
N GLY A 10 -8.84 4.81 -0.23
CA GLY A 10 -9.09 4.45 1.16
C GLY A 10 -10.55 4.35 1.53
N THR A 11 -10.82 4.18 2.83
CA THR A 11 -12.16 3.82 3.34
C THR A 11 -12.46 4.52 4.66
N GLU A 12 -13.74 4.58 5.04
CA GLU A 12 -14.20 5.09 6.35
C GLU A 12 -13.93 4.10 7.50
N ASN A 13 -13.32 2.95 7.24
CA ASN A 13 -13.05 1.95 8.26
C ASN A 13 -12.07 2.47 9.32
N LYS A 14 -12.16 1.90 10.52
CA LYS A 14 -11.17 2.17 11.58
C LYS A 14 -9.78 1.73 11.12
N ARG A 15 -8.77 2.52 11.51
CA ARG A 15 -7.35 2.30 11.13
C ARG A 15 -7.06 2.55 9.66
N ASP A 16 -7.96 3.24 8.97
CA ASP A 16 -7.80 3.69 7.60
C ASP A 16 -8.10 5.20 7.51
N CYS A 17 -7.96 5.76 6.32
CA CYS A 17 -8.33 7.14 6.02
C CYS A 17 -8.88 7.23 4.59
N ILE A 18 -9.59 8.30 4.28
CA ILE A 18 -9.93 8.65 2.89
C ILE A 18 -9.04 9.81 2.47
N VAL A 19 -8.33 9.63 1.37
CA VAL A 19 -7.54 10.69 0.73
C VAL A 19 -8.19 11.05 -0.60
N ARG A 20 -8.42 12.34 -0.83
CA ARG A 20 -8.87 12.90 -2.11
C ARG A 20 -7.83 13.85 -2.66
N VAL A 21 -7.56 13.74 -3.96
CA VAL A 21 -6.60 14.57 -4.69
C VAL A 21 -7.33 15.25 -5.84
N ASN A 22 -7.19 16.57 -5.94
CA ASN A 22 -7.74 17.41 -7.00
C ASN A 22 -6.68 18.38 -7.53
N GLU A 23 -6.96 19.01 -8.68
CA GLU A 23 -6.13 20.10 -9.19
C GLU A 23 -6.18 21.29 -8.22
N GLY A 24 -5.03 21.92 -7.97
CA GLY A 24 -4.87 23.01 -7.01
C GLY A 24 -3.61 22.85 -6.17
N ASN A 25 -3.56 23.58 -5.06
CA ASN A 25 -2.46 23.51 -4.10
C ASN A 25 -3.02 23.70 -2.69
N GLY A 26 -2.69 22.77 -1.79
CA GLY A 26 -3.06 22.84 -0.38
C GLY A 26 -3.28 21.45 0.22
N ILE A 27 -3.28 21.39 1.55
CA ILE A 27 -3.56 20.17 2.30
C ILE A 27 -4.63 20.49 3.35
N GLU A 28 -5.72 19.73 3.36
CA GLU A 28 -6.82 19.87 4.32
C GLU A 28 -6.97 18.56 5.12
N ILE A 29 -6.77 18.63 6.44
CA ILE A 29 -7.00 17.49 7.34
C ILE A 29 -8.37 17.63 8.02
N LYS A 30 -9.17 16.57 7.95
CA LYS A 30 -10.50 16.41 8.56
C LYS A 30 -10.51 15.23 9.52
N GLY A 31 -11.48 15.24 10.43
CA GLY A 31 -11.66 14.19 11.43
C GLY A 31 -11.09 14.53 12.80
N LYS A 32 -11.29 13.63 13.77
CA LYS A 32 -10.97 13.85 15.18
C LYS A 32 -9.47 13.96 15.46
N ALA A 33 -8.65 13.36 14.61
CA ALA A 33 -7.20 13.39 14.75
C ALA A 33 -6.57 14.73 14.33
N LYS A 34 -7.32 15.62 13.67
CA LYS A 34 -6.82 16.91 13.20
C LYS A 34 -6.13 17.70 14.30
N ASP A 35 -6.77 17.82 15.46
CA ASP A 35 -6.27 18.67 16.55
C ASP A 35 -5.02 18.09 17.22
N MET A 36 -4.83 16.76 17.15
CA MET A 36 -3.70 16.07 17.79
C MET A 36 -2.52 15.83 16.84
N PHE A 37 -2.81 15.51 15.58
CA PHE A 37 -1.83 14.99 14.61
C PHE A 37 -1.84 15.74 13.28
N GLY A 38 -2.68 16.76 13.10
CA GLY A 38 -2.87 17.45 11.82
C GLY A 38 -1.58 18.01 11.24
N GLU A 39 -0.76 18.69 12.05
CA GLU A 39 0.54 19.23 11.60
C GLU A 39 1.52 18.14 11.14
N HIS A 40 1.53 16.99 11.81
CA HIS A 40 2.38 15.86 11.46
C HIS A 40 1.94 15.24 10.13
N ILE A 41 0.62 15.02 9.98
CA ILE A 41 0.03 14.47 8.76
C ILE A 41 0.28 15.41 7.57
N GLU A 42 0.12 16.72 7.75
CA GLU A 42 0.42 17.70 6.71
C GLU A 42 1.89 17.66 6.28
N LYS A 43 2.82 17.62 7.23
CA LYS A 43 4.26 17.48 6.94
C LYS A 43 4.57 16.17 6.21
N LEU A 44 3.96 15.08 6.62
CA LEU A 44 4.11 13.76 5.99
C LEU A 44 3.67 13.79 4.52
N ILE A 45 2.47 14.31 4.25
CA ILE A 45 1.90 14.43 2.90
C ILE A 45 2.76 15.34 2.04
N LYS A 46 3.08 16.54 2.55
CA LYS A 46 3.88 17.52 1.82
C LYS A 46 5.23 16.95 1.43
N LYS A 47 5.93 16.32 2.37
CA LYS A 47 7.21 15.65 2.10
C LYS A 47 7.09 14.64 0.97
N ARG A 48 6.05 13.79 0.99
CA ARG A 48 5.87 12.77 -0.04
C ARG A 48 5.53 13.38 -1.40
N MET A 49 4.70 14.42 -1.45
CA MET A 49 4.39 15.15 -2.68
C MET A 49 5.63 15.83 -3.28
N ASP A 50 6.48 16.42 -2.44
CA ASP A 50 7.75 17.03 -2.84
C ASP A 50 8.71 15.97 -3.44
N GLU A 51 8.81 14.79 -2.83
CA GLU A 51 9.61 13.68 -3.34
C GLU A 51 9.11 13.15 -4.70
N ILE A 52 7.80 13.16 -4.94
CA ILE A 52 7.18 12.74 -6.20
C ILE A 52 7.28 13.85 -7.27
N GLY A 53 7.39 15.11 -6.85
CA GLY A 53 7.34 16.28 -7.74
C GLY A 53 5.93 16.52 -8.28
N VAL A 54 4.94 16.57 -7.38
CA VAL A 54 3.54 16.85 -7.71
C VAL A 54 2.97 17.96 -6.83
N GLU A 55 2.27 18.89 -7.46
CA GLU A 55 1.48 19.93 -6.78
C GLU A 55 0.00 19.60 -6.97
N ALA A 56 -0.74 19.53 -5.87
CA ALA A 56 -2.15 19.16 -5.86
C ALA A 56 -2.87 19.71 -4.62
N MET A 57 -4.20 19.79 -4.67
CA MET A 57 -5.05 19.96 -3.49
C MET A 57 -5.36 18.59 -2.91
N VAL A 58 -4.95 18.34 -1.67
CA VAL A 58 -5.15 17.06 -0.96
C VAL A 58 -6.09 17.28 0.23
N SER A 59 -7.12 16.45 0.34
CA SER A 59 -7.93 16.38 1.56
C SER A 59 -7.84 14.99 2.18
N VAL A 60 -7.68 14.92 3.50
CA VAL A 60 -7.57 13.66 4.24
C VAL A 60 -8.62 13.62 5.34
N GLU A 61 -9.48 12.61 5.31
CA GLU A 61 -10.39 12.28 6.39
C GLU A 61 -9.79 11.13 7.21
N GLU A 62 -9.24 11.48 8.37
CA GLU A 62 -8.42 10.60 9.21
C GLU A 62 -9.28 9.81 10.21
N ASN A 63 -9.11 8.47 10.26
CA ASN A 63 -9.82 7.57 11.18
C ASN A 63 -8.91 6.57 11.94
N GLY A 64 -7.85 7.08 12.58
CA GLY A 64 -6.91 6.34 13.42
C GLY A 64 -5.90 5.48 12.65
N SER A 65 -5.61 5.85 11.42
CA SER A 65 -4.62 5.28 10.50
C SER A 65 -3.18 5.54 10.96
N LEU A 66 -2.26 4.68 10.52
CA LEU A 66 -0.82 4.89 10.72
C LEU A 66 -0.21 5.61 9.51
N ASP A 67 0.95 6.23 9.69
CA ASP A 67 1.64 7.01 8.65
C ASP A 67 1.76 6.27 7.31
N TYR A 68 2.12 4.99 7.32
CA TYR A 68 2.26 4.20 6.09
C TYR A 68 0.93 4.00 5.35
N VAL A 69 -0.20 4.02 6.07
CA VAL A 69 -1.54 3.93 5.50
C VAL A 69 -1.90 5.24 4.82
N ILE A 70 -1.62 6.38 5.48
CA ILE A 70 -1.84 7.72 4.90
C ILE A 70 -1.03 7.87 3.62
N LEU A 71 0.26 7.48 3.65
CA LEU A 71 1.12 7.48 2.46
C LEU A 71 0.55 6.57 1.36
N ALA A 72 0.11 5.36 1.69
CA ALA A 72 -0.50 4.46 0.72
C ALA A 72 -1.76 5.03 0.06
N ARG A 73 -2.65 5.66 0.83
CA ARG A 73 -3.86 6.28 0.29
C ARG A 73 -3.55 7.52 -0.53
N LEU A 74 -2.58 8.33 -0.11
CA LEU A 74 -2.08 9.47 -0.89
C LEU A 74 -1.56 9.02 -2.26
N GLU A 75 -0.71 8.01 -2.30
CA GLU A 75 -0.11 7.54 -3.55
C GLU A 75 -1.14 6.87 -4.47
N ALA A 76 -2.06 6.08 -3.93
CA ALA A 76 -3.16 5.51 -4.71
C ALA A 76 -4.08 6.61 -5.27
N ALA A 77 -4.43 7.62 -4.48
CA ALA A 77 -5.23 8.76 -4.94
C ALA A 77 -4.48 9.58 -6.01
N LEU A 78 -3.18 9.83 -5.84
CA LEU A 78 -2.33 10.48 -6.83
C LEU A 78 -2.26 9.68 -8.14
N ARG A 79 -2.12 8.34 -8.05
CA ARG A 79 -2.09 7.45 -9.22
C ARG A 79 -3.38 7.53 -10.02
N LYS A 80 -4.53 7.57 -9.33
CA LYS A 80 -5.86 7.76 -9.94
C LYS A 80 -5.99 9.15 -10.56
N ALA A 81 -5.55 10.17 -9.84
CA ALA A 81 -5.71 11.57 -10.24
C ALA A 81 -4.83 11.94 -11.45
N CYS A 82 -3.61 11.41 -11.52
CA CYS A 82 -2.63 11.73 -12.55
C CYS A 82 -2.58 10.71 -13.70
N GLU A 83 -3.09 9.50 -13.47
CA GLU A 83 -3.03 8.37 -14.41
C GLU A 83 -1.58 7.97 -14.80
N GLU A 84 -0.63 8.25 -13.92
CA GLU A 84 0.81 8.01 -14.09
C GLU A 84 1.35 7.25 -12.87
N ASP A 85 2.25 6.30 -13.10
CA ASP A 85 2.83 5.50 -12.02
C ASP A 85 3.60 6.36 -11.02
N ILE A 86 3.43 6.06 -9.73
CA ILE A 86 4.09 6.82 -8.67
C ILE A 86 5.54 6.34 -8.52
N PRO A 87 6.53 7.23 -8.74
CA PRO A 87 7.92 6.87 -8.56
C PRO A 87 8.25 6.65 -7.08
N ASP A 88 9.08 5.65 -6.81
CA ASP A 88 9.58 5.35 -5.46
C ASP A 88 10.95 4.67 -5.56
N LYS A 89 11.62 4.51 -4.42
CA LYS A 89 12.90 3.81 -4.31
C LYS A 89 12.66 2.42 -3.75
N MET A 90 13.34 1.43 -4.32
CA MET A 90 13.35 0.07 -3.76
C MET A 90 14.07 0.09 -2.42
N VAL A 91 13.48 -0.54 -1.41
CA VAL A 91 14.15 -0.79 -0.13
C VAL A 91 15.04 -2.01 -0.25
N GLU A 92 16.11 -2.05 0.53
CA GLU A 92 16.87 -3.28 0.70
C GLU A 92 16.16 -4.20 1.69
N ARG A 93 16.15 -5.50 1.41
CA ARG A 93 15.63 -6.51 2.32
C ARG A 93 16.59 -7.68 2.39
N GLU A 94 16.96 -8.04 3.61
CA GLU A 94 17.80 -9.20 3.84
C GLU A 94 17.06 -10.50 3.44
N ARG A 95 17.82 -11.48 2.98
CA ARG A 95 17.27 -12.81 2.78
C ARG A 95 17.04 -13.46 4.13
N ILE A 96 15.89 -14.11 4.28
CA ILE A 96 15.63 -14.97 5.43
C ILE A 96 16.35 -16.30 5.21
N ASP A 97 17.33 -16.59 6.08
CA ASP A 97 18.11 -17.84 6.05
C ASP A 97 17.26 -19.07 6.44
N LYS A 98 16.11 -18.83 7.08
CA LYS A 98 15.19 -19.85 7.56
C LYS A 98 14.15 -20.20 6.49
N ASN A 99 14.43 -21.23 5.68
CA ASN A 99 13.50 -21.77 4.66
C ASN A 99 12.30 -22.57 5.22
N LEU A 100 11.95 -22.39 6.49
CA LEU A 100 10.83 -23.10 7.10
C LEU A 100 9.53 -22.40 6.68
N ARG A 101 8.60 -23.13 6.06
CA ARG A 101 7.28 -22.62 5.63
C ARG A 101 6.14 -23.51 6.15
N ARG A 102 6.15 -23.83 7.45
CA ARG A 102 5.17 -24.73 8.09
C ARG A 102 3.81 -24.07 8.25
N SER A 103 3.80 -22.75 8.45
CA SER A 103 2.60 -21.93 8.52
C SER A 103 2.64 -20.81 7.48
N ARG A 104 1.53 -20.65 6.75
CA ARG A 104 1.32 -19.56 5.79
C ARG A 104 0.08 -18.80 6.20
N MET A 105 0.24 -17.55 6.62
CA MET A 105 -0.87 -16.68 6.98
C MET A 105 -1.23 -15.78 5.80
N TYR A 106 -2.47 -15.89 5.31
CA TYR A 106 -2.99 -15.00 4.28
C TYR A 106 -3.66 -13.79 4.91
N VAL A 107 -3.31 -12.60 4.42
CA VAL A 107 -3.88 -11.32 4.87
C VAL A 107 -4.34 -10.52 3.64
N PRO A 108 -5.60 -10.05 3.60
CA PRO A 108 -6.07 -9.21 2.50
C PRO A 108 -5.25 -7.93 2.35
N GLY A 109 -4.76 -7.66 1.14
CA GLY A 109 -3.88 -6.53 0.83
C GLY A 109 -4.53 -5.16 0.96
N ASN A 110 -5.86 -5.10 1.07
CA ASN A 110 -6.63 -3.87 1.22
C ASN A 110 -7.02 -3.55 2.68
N SER A 111 -6.59 -4.35 3.67
CA SER A 111 -7.01 -4.23 5.08
C SER A 111 -5.87 -3.74 5.98
N PRO A 112 -5.73 -2.41 6.21
CA PRO A 112 -4.70 -1.87 7.10
C PRO A 112 -4.76 -2.48 8.50
N ARG A 113 -5.98 -2.66 9.03
CA ARG A 113 -6.21 -3.24 10.35
C ARG A 113 -5.57 -4.63 10.50
N MET A 114 -5.73 -5.51 9.51
CA MET A 114 -5.19 -6.87 9.59
C MET A 114 -3.68 -6.87 9.38
N ILE A 115 -3.19 -6.08 8.41
CA ILE A 115 -1.76 -5.91 8.11
C ILE A 115 -1.01 -5.43 9.36
N ASN A 116 -1.55 -4.44 10.09
CA ASN A 116 -0.95 -3.88 11.31
C ASN A 116 -0.65 -4.93 12.39
N SER A 117 -1.49 -5.95 12.51
CA SER A 117 -1.37 -6.99 13.54
C SER A 117 -0.66 -8.24 13.04
N ALA A 118 -0.38 -8.34 11.74
CA ALA A 118 -0.01 -9.59 11.10
C ALA A 118 1.30 -10.16 11.64
N GLY A 119 2.30 -9.30 11.88
CA GLY A 119 3.61 -9.68 12.44
C GLY A 119 3.53 -10.29 13.84
N VAL A 120 2.54 -9.91 14.65
CA VAL A 120 2.38 -10.36 16.05
C VAL A 120 2.21 -11.87 16.15
N TYR A 121 1.66 -12.53 15.13
CA TYR A 121 1.37 -13.95 15.16
C TYR A 121 2.59 -14.86 14.90
N GLY A 122 3.72 -14.31 14.44
CA GLY A 122 4.97 -15.06 14.24
C GLY A 122 4.84 -16.25 13.29
N CYS A 123 4.07 -16.12 12.20
CA CYS A 123 3.98 -17.16 11.20
C CYS A 123 5.30 -17.29 10.41
N ASP A 124 5.59 -18.50 9.95
CA ASP A 124 6.79 -18.76 9.14
C ASP A 124 6.78 -17.93 7.83
N CYS A 125 5.61 -17.81 7.19
CA CYS A 125 5.42 -17.02 5.98
C CYS A 125 4.10 -16.21 6.05
N LEU A 126 4.20 -14.92 5.76
CA LEU A 126 3.07 -14.00 5.64
C LEU A 126 2.81 -13.71 4.16
N ILE A 127 1.60 -13.99 3.69
CA ILE A 127 1.18 -13.73 2.31
C ILE A 127 0.18 -12.57 2.31
N LEU A 128 0.61 -11.41 1.81
CA LEU A 128 -0.30 -10.30 1.53
C LEU A 128 -0.96 -10.53 0.17
N ASP A 129 -2.29 -10.52 0.16
CA ASP A 129 -3.06 -11.00 -0.98
C ASP A 129 -3.65 -9.85 -1.82
N LEU A 130 -3.37 -9.85 -3.12
CA LEU A 130 -3.99 -8.98 -4.13
C LEU A 130 -5.01 -9.73 -4.99
N GLU A 131 -5.22 -11.02 -4.76
CA GLU A 131 -6.07 -11.86 -5.59
C GLU A 131 -7.52 -11.90 -5.11
N ASP A 132 -8.02 -13.07 -4.69
CA ASP A 132 -9.45 -13.28 -4.47
C ASP A 132 -10.00 -12.59 -3.20
N SER A 133 -9.14 -12.21 -2.24
CA SER A 133 -9.57 -11.48 -1.04
C SER A 133 -9.74 -9.97 -1.25
N VAL A 134 -9.39 -9.46 -2.43
CA VAL A 134 -9.47 -8.03 -2.76
C VAL A 134 -10.39 -7.82 -3.97
N ALA A 135 -11.49 -7.12 -3.74
CA ALA A 135 -12.43 -6.76 -4.80
C ALA A 135 -11.76 -5.91 -5.90
N PRO A 136 -12.20 -6.02 -7.17
CA PRO A 136 -11.51 -5.39 -8.31
C PRO A 136 -11.25 -3.88 -8.16
N ASP A 137 -12.22 -3.15 -7.63
CA ASP A 137 -12.18 -1.70 -7.40
C ASP A 137 -11.21 -1.27 -6.28
N HIS A 138 -10.81 -2.20 -5.41
CA HIS A 138 -9.86 -1.97 -4.33
C HIS A 138 -8.44 -2.46 -4.63
N LYS A 139 -8.19 -3.09 -5.78
CA LYS A 139 -6.86 -3.65 -6.09
C LYS A 139 -5.78 -2.57 -6.19
N GLU A 140 -6.09 -1.42 -6.79
CA GLU A 140 -5.11 -0.34 -6.89
C GLU A 140 -4.70 0.20 -5.51
N ASP A 141 -5.67 0.47 -4.65
CA ASP A 141 -5.44 0.90 -3.27
C ASP A 141 -4.64 -0.13 -2.47
N ALA A 142 -4.92 -1.42 -2.70
CA ALA A 142 -4.23 -2.53 -2.05
C ALA A 142 -2.75 -2.62 -2.45
N ARG A 143 -2.41 -2.38 -3.72
CA ARG A 143 -1.00 -2.38 -4.19
C ARG A 143 -0.15 -1.39 -3.41
N TYR A 144 -0.64 -0.14 -3.29
CA TYR A 144 0.07 0.90 -2.57
C TYR A 144 0.09 0.63 -1.06
N LEU A 145 -0.98 0.04 -0.51
CA LEU A 145 -0.99 -0.35 0.90
C LEU A 145 0.05 -1.42 1.22
N ILE A 146 0.11 -2.49 0.40
CA ILE A 146 1.13 -3.53 0.49
C ILE A 146 2.52 -2.93 0.36
N LYS A 147 2.76 -2.12 -0.68
CA LYS A 147 4.06 -1.48 -0.91
C LYS A 147 4.54 -0.72 0.33
N ASN A 148 3.70 0.16 0.88
CA ASN A 148 4.07 0.96 2.05
C ASN A 148 4.16 0.10 3.32
N ALA A 149 3.32 -0.94 3.46
CA ALA A 149 3.43 -1.88 4.57
C ALA A 149 4.78 -2.61 4.56
N LEU A 150 5.22 -3.12 3.41
CA LEU A 150 6.53 -3.75 3.26
C LEU A 150 7.68 -2.81 3.69
N LYS A 151 7.57 -1.50 3.46
CA LYS A 151 8.62 -0.52 3.78
C LYS A 151 8.64 -0.09 5.25
N HIS A 152 7.51 -0.20 5.97
CA HIS A 152 7.32 0.50 7.23
C HIS A 152 6.78 -0.36 8.38
N VAL A 153 6.17 -1.51 8.09
CA VAL A 153 5.62 -2.41 9.11
C VAL A 153 6.67 -3.45 9.49
N ASP A 154 6.87 -3.62 10.79
CA ASP A 154 7.66 -4.71 11.33
C ASP A 154 6.82 -6.00 11.36
N PHE A 155 7.22 -6.97 10.56
CA PHE A 155 6.59 -8.29 10.48
C PHE A 155 7.38 -9.38 11.24
N GLY A 156 8.38 -8.98 12.04
CA GLY A 156 9.29 -9.88 12.72
C GLY A 156 10.05 -10.77 11.74
N ASP A 157 10.25 -12.03 12.12
CA ASP A 157 11.01 -13.01 11.34
C ASP A 157 10.19 -13.68 10.21
N SER A 158 8.99 -13.18 9.91
CA SER A 158 8.08 -13.79 8.94
C SER A 158 8.59 -13.60 7.50
N GLU A 159 8.56 -14.65 6.69
CA GLU A 159 8.84 -14.54 5.26
C GLU A 159 7.69 -13.87 4.52
N LEU A 160 7.92 -12.65 4.04
CA LEU A 160 6.93 -11.81 3.35
C LEU A 160 6.79 -12.17 1.86
N TRP A 161 5.62 -12.65 1.49
CA TRP A 161 5.23 -12.99 0.13
C TRP A 161 4.03 -12.17 -0.31
N ILE A 162 3.93 -11.89 -1.61
CA ILE A 162 2.75 -11.26 -2.20
C ILE A 162 2.07 -12.24 -3.14
N ARG A 163 0.79 -12.52 -2.93
CA ARG A 163 -0.02 -13.21 -3.93
C ARG A 163 -0.56 -12.17 -4.90
N VAL A 164 0.02 -12.12 -6.10
CA VAL A 164 -0.38 -11.21 -7.18
C VAL A 164 -1.70 -11.67 -7.80
N ASN A 165 -2.35 -10.79 -8.55
CA ASN A 165 -3.55 -11.08 -9.31
C ASN A 165 -3.23 -11.56 -10.73
N SER A 166 -3.95 -12.56 -11.22
CA SER A 166 -3.71 -13.12 -12.57
C SER A 166 -3.89 -12.10 -13.69
N ASP A 167 -4.87 -11.22 -13.55
CA ASP A 167 -5.32 -10.31 -14.62
C ASP A 167 -4.55 -8.98 -14.62
N SER A 168 -3.88 -8.66 -13.50
CA SER A 168 -3.19 -7.37 -13.29
C SER A 168 -1.81 -7.54 -12.66
N MET A 169 -1.16 -8.66 -12.97
CA MET A 169 0.17 -9.02 -12.45
C MET A 169 1.24 -7.96 -12.75
N LYS A 170 1.20 -7.35 -13.94
CA LYS A 170 2.19 -6.33 -14.34
C LYS A 170 2.06 -5.08 -13.48
N GLU A 171 0.83 -4.66 -13.22
CA GLU A 171 0.48 -3.52 -12.37
C GLU A 171 0.79 -3.82 -10.89
N ASP A 172 0.56 -5.04 -10.43
CA ASP A 172 0.95 -5.47 -9.10
C ASP A 172 2.48 -5.37 -8.94
N ILE A 173 3.24 -6.01 -9.83
CA ILE A 173 4.70 -6.04 -9.79
C ILE A 173 5.30 -4.63 -9.92
N SER A 174 4.74 -3.77 -10.79
CA SER A 174 5.26 -2.42 -11.00
C SER A 174 5.25 -1.56 -9.73
N VAL A 175 4.32 -1.84 -8.80
CA VAL A 175 4.18 -1.13 -7.52
C VAL A 175 4.86 -1.87 -6.38
N ILE A 176 4.62 -3.18 -6.19
CA ILE A 176 5.12 -3.91 -5.02
C ILE A 176 6.65 -4.08 -5.02
N LYS A 177 7.31 -3.99 -6.19
CA LYS A 177 8.77 -4.08 -6.31
C LYS A 177 9.50 -3.09 -5.41
N TYR A 178 8.91 -1.93 -5.13
CA TYR A 178 9.53 -0.92 -4.27
C TYR A 178 9.60 -1.36 -2.80
N GLY A 179 8.73 -2.28 -2.36
CA GLY A 179 8.76 -2.88 -1.03
C GLY A 179 9.66 -4.12 -0.91
N MET A 180 10.19 -4.62 -2.04
CA MET A 180 11.07 -5.80 -2.13
C MET A 180 10.59 -6.98 -1.26
N PRO A 181 9.45 -7.62 -1.59
CA PRO A 181 9.03 -8.82 -0.87
C PRO A 181 10.03 -9.97 -1.07
N HIS A 182 10.04 -10.95 -0.17
CA HIS A 182 10.92 -12.11 -0.28
C HIS A 182 10.51 -13.07 -1.41
N GLY A 183 9.22 -13.09 -1.76
CA GLY A 183 8.70 -13.93 -2.82
C GLY A 183 7.37 -13.45 -3.40
N ILE A 184 7.05 -13.99 -4.57
CA ILE A 184 5.77 -13.78 -5.26
C ILE A 184 5.06 -15.13 -5.36
N CYS A 185 3.79 -15.17 -4.95
CA CYS A 185 2.90 -16.29 -5.16
C CYS A 185 2.09 -16.03 -6.43
N LEU A 186 2.38 -16.80 -7.47
CA LEU A 186 1.64 -16.80 -8.74
C LEU A 186 0.33 -17.60 -8.56
N PRO A 187 -0.86 -16.99 -8.64
CA PRO A 187 -2.12 -17.73 -8.60
C PRO A 187 -2.38 -18.44 -9.94
N LYS A 188 -3.20 -19.50 -9.90
CA LYS A 188 -3.83 -20.09 -11.11
C LYS A 188 -2.85 -20.49 -12.24
N ALA A 189 -1.60 -20.84 -11.90
CA ALA A 189 -0.64 -21.36 -12.87
C ALA A 189 -1.04 -22.78 -13.30
N GLU A 190 -1.17 -23.02 -14.60
CA GLU A 190 -1.59 -24.30 -15.17
C GLU A 190 -0.51 -24.94 -16.05
N LYS A 191 0.44 -24.14 -16.56
CA LYS A 191 1.52 -24.58 -17.45
C LYS A 191 2.84 -23.87 -17.13
N GLY A 192 3.94 -24.42 -17.64
CA GLY A 192 5.29 -23.90 -17.37
C GLY A 192 5.49 -22.47 -17.87
N GLU A 193 4.85 -22.11 -18.98
CA GLU A 193 4.92 -20.78 -19.60
C GLU A 193 4.26 -19.67 -18.78
N ASP A 194 3.46 -20.02 -17.77
CA ASP A 194 2.84 -19.04 -16.87
C ASP A 194 3.87 -18.48 -15.86
N VAL A 195 5.00 -19.19 -15.67
CA VAL A 195 6.10 -18.75 -14.79
C VAL A 195 7.05 -17.86 -15.59
N VAL A 196 6.95 -16.55 -15.35
CA VAL A 196 7.71 -15.49 -16.05
C VAL A 196 8.93 -15.03 -15.24
#